data_AF-A0A382IX65-F1
#
_entry.id   AF-A0A382IX65-F1
#
_cell.length_a   1.000
_cell.length_b   1.000
_cell.length_c   1.000
_cell.angle_alpha   90.00
_cell.angle_beta   90.00
_cell.angle_gamma   90.00
#
_symmetry.space_group_name_H-M   'P 1'
#
loop_
_entity.id
_entity.type
_entity.pdbx_description
1 polymer ?
#
loop_
_entity_poly.entity_id
_entity_poly.type
_entity_poly.pdbx_seq_one_letter_code
_entity_poly.pdbx_strand_id
1 'polypeptide(L)'
;MPLSQSEFPIEVQVAFFVFDLLSDVWEGMSGTYMGKDWGHCSQLFDLWEVDDPKTTMYFMKMYERILVNYRADRADEKREADKRR
;
A
#
# COMPACT_ATOMS: atom_id res chain seq x y z
N MET A 1 20.79 -0.57 -9.97
CA MET A 1 20.23 -0.09 -8.68
C MET A 1 18.74 -0.42 -8.69
N PRO A 2 18.11 -0.77 -7.56
CA PRO A 2 16.64 -0.75 -7.51
C PRO A 2 16.16 0.67 -7.86
N LEU A 3 15.01 0.75 -8.54
CA LEU A 3 14.44 2.05 -8.94
C LEU A 3 14.16 2.89 -7.68
N SER A 4 14.52 4.17 -7.72
CA SER A 4 14.18 5.14 -6.68
C SER A 4 12.76 5.65 -6.91
N GLN A 5 12.02 5.98 -5.83
CA GLN A 5 10.71 6.62 -5.98
C GLN A 5 10.80 7.90 -6.83
N SER A 6 11.92 8.63 -6.74
CA SER A 6 12.18 9.85 -7.51
C SER A 6 12.23 9.66 -9.04
N GLU A 7 12.27 8.42 -9.53
CA GLU A 7 12.30 8.11 -10.96
C GLU A 7 10.91 7.96 -11.58
N PHE A 8 9.85 7.96 -10.77
CA PHE A 8 8.47 7.91 -11.25
C PHE A 8 7.90 9.30 -11.59
N PRO A 9 6.81 9.40 -12.37
CA PRO A 9 6.05 10.64 -12.51
C PRO A 9 5.59 11.19 -11.15
N ILE A 10 5.45 12.50 -11.03
CA ILE A 10 5.22 13.19 -9.75
C ILE A 10 3.98 12.65 -9.02
N GLU A 11 2.91 12.34 -9.74
CA GLU A 11 1.66 11.83 -9.20
C GLU A 11 1.84 10.45 -8.56
N VAL A 12 2.75 9.64 -9.10
CA VAL A 12 3.10 8.32 -8.56
C VAL A 12 3.99 8.47 -7.32
N GLN A 13 4.89 9.46 -7.31
CA GLN A 13 5.71 9.77 -6.12
C GLN A 13 4.82 10.21 -4.96
N VAL A 14 3.89 11.14 -5.23
CA VAL A 14 2.92 11.63 -4.24
C VAL A 14 2.00 10.50 -3.78
N ALA A 15 1.58 9.61 -4.69
CA ALA A 15 0.81 8.43 -4.32
C ALA A 15 1.55 7.54 -3.31
N PHE A 16 2.83 7.22 -3.54
CA PHE A 16 3.61 6.45 -2.57
C PHE A 16 3.75 7.19 -1.23
N PHE A 17 4.06 8.48 -1.27
CA PHE A 17 4.17 9.31 -0.08
C PHE A 17 2.89 9.31 0.77
N VAL A 18 1.73 9.62 0.18
CA VAL A 18 0.45 9.64 0.92
C VAL A 18 0.05 8.25 1.37
N PHE A 19 0.32 7.21 0.58
CA PHE A 19 0.02 5.83 0.93
C PHE A 19 0.79 5.36 2.16
N ASP A 20 2.04 5.78 2.30
CA ASP A 20 2.89 5.44 3.45
C ASP A 20 2.42 6.12 4.75
N LEU A 21 1.69 7.23 4.66
CA LEU A 21 1.07 7.89 5.81
C LEU A 21 -0.20 7.17 6.31
N LEU A 22 -0.83 6.33 5.49
CA LEU A 22 -2.00 5.57 5.89
C LEU A 22 -1.61 4.38 6.79
N SER A 23 -2.38 4.16 7.85
CA SER A 23 -2.23 3.02 8.73
C SER A 23 -2.52 1.71 8.00
N ASP A 24 -1.72 0.67 8.27
CA ASP A 24 -1.99 -0.69 7.80
C ASP A 24 -3.16 -1.31 8.59
N VAL A 25 -4.02 -2.06 7.90
CA VAL A 25 -5.05 -2.91 8.50
C VAL A 25 -4.60 -4.36 8.44
N TRP A 26 -4.65 -5.04 9.59
CA TRP A 26 -4.30 -6.44 9.75
C TRP A 26 -5.47 -7.20 10.38
N GLU A 27 -5.75 -8.41 9.88
CA GLU A 27 -6.70 -9.32 10.51
C GLU A 27 -6.05 -9.98 11.73
N GLY A 28 -6.72 -9.93 12.89
CA GLY A 28 -6.11 -10.22 14.18
C GLY A 28 -5.75 -11.69 14.43
N MET A 29 -6.55 -12.64 13.95
CA MET A 29 -6.34 -14.06 14.25
C MET A 29 -5.31 -14.73 13.33
N SER A 30 -5.39 -14.45 12.04
CA SER A 30 -4.50 -15.00 11.00
C SER A 30 -3.28 -14.14 10.72
N GLY A 31 -3.28 -12.87 11.16
CA GLY A 31 -2.23 -11.90 10.83
C GLY A 31 -2.22 -11.52 9.34
N THR A 32 -3.33 -11.72 8.62
CA THR A 32 -3.42 -11.39 7.20
C THR A 32 -3.42 -9.89 7.00
N TYR A 33 -2.56 -9.38 6.11
CA TYR A 33 -2.58 -7.98 5.72
C TYR A 33 -3.79 -7.68 4.84
N MET A 34 -4.60 -6.70 5.24
CA MET A 34 -5.87 -6.37 4.59
C MET A 34 -5.81 -5.08 3.74
N GLY A 35 -4.67 -4.39 3.72
CA GLY A 35 -4.51 -3.11 3.02
C GLY A 35 -4.35 -1.94 3.99
N LYS A 36 -4.75 -0.75 3.56
CA LYS A 36 -4.69 0.49 4.33
C LYS A 36 -6.05 0.91 4.87
N ASP A 37 -6.03 1.66 5.96
CA ASP A 37 -7.20 2.41 6.41
C ASP A 37 -7.33 3.70 5.59
N TRP A 38 -8.43 3.81 4.85
CA TRP A 38 -8.70 4.94 3.96
C TRP A 38 -9.53 6.05 4.61
N GLY A 39 -9.97 5.87 5.86
CA GLY A 39 -10.89 6.80 6.54
C GLY A 39 -10.39 8.24 6.60
N HIS A 40 -9.07 8.44 6.68
CA HIS A 40 -8.42 9.74 6.76
C HIS A 40 -7.77 10.21 5.45
N CYS A 41 -7.92 9.46 4.35
CA CYS A 41 -7.22 9.75 3.09
C CYS A 41 -7.58 11.14 2.52
N SER A 42 -8.86 11.53 2.58
CA SER A 42 -9.28 12.87 2.12
C SER A 42 -8.59 13.98 2.91
N GLN A 43 -8.46 13.82 4.23
CA GLN A 43 -7.80 14.80 5.10
C GLN A 43 -6.31 14.94 4.76
N LEU A 44 -5.66 13.84 4.37
CA LEU A 44 -4.27 13.87 3.92
C LEU A 44 -4.14 14.58 2.57
N PHE A 45 -5.05 14.35 1.61
CA PHE A 45 -5.04 15.08 0.34
C PHE A 45 -5.21 16.58 0.53
N ASP A 46 -6.11 16.98 1.44
CA ASP A 46 -6.32 18.40 1.77
C ASP A 46 -5.10 19.00 2.48
N LEU A 47 -4.53 18.29 3.46
CA LEU A 47 -3.39 18.76 4.26
C LEU A 47 -2.12 18.96 3.42
N TRP A 48 -1.88 18.07 2.47
CA TRP A 48 -0.69 18.09 1.61
C TRP A 48 -0.92 18.78 0.27
N GLU A 49 -2.09 19.42 0.09
CA GLU A 49 -2.45 20.17 -1.12
C GLU A 49 -2.22 19.35 -2.40
N VAL A 50 -2.72 18.11 -2.42
CA VAL A 50 -2.51 17.20 -3.57
C VAL A 50 -3.21 17.74 -4.82
N ASP A 51 -2.44 18.02 -5.86
CA ASP A 51 -2.91 18.64 -7.12
C ASP A 51 -3.93 17.80 -7.89
N ASP A 52 -3.69 16.48 -8.03
CA ASP A 52 -4.62 15.53 -8.65
C ASP A 52 -4.95 14.37 -7.70
N PRO A 53 -5.90 14.55 -6.77
CA PRO A 53 -6.29 13.53 -5.81
C PRO A 53 -6.87 12.28 -6.48
N LYS A 54 -7.48 12.40 -7.67
CA LYS A 54 -8.13 11.28 -8.35
C LYS A 54 -7.09 10.33 -8.92
N THR A 55 -6.11 10.86 -9.65
CA THR A 55 -5.02 10.07 -10.22
C THR A 55 -4.11 9.53 -9.12
N THR A 56 -3.83 10.34 -8.08
CA THR A 56 -3.08 9.90 -6.91
C THR A 56 -3.77 8.71 -6.22
N MET A 57 -5.07 8.84 -5.92
CA MET A 57 -5.88 7.76 -5.34
C MET A 57 -5.87 6.50 -6.21
N TYR A 58 -5.98 6.66 -7.53
CA TYR A 58 -5.92 5.53 -8.47
C TYR A 58 -4.60 4.75 -8.33
N PHE A 59 -3.46 5.44 -8.33
CA PHE A 59 -2.16 4.80 -8.17
C PHE A 59 -2.00 4.15 -6.80
N MET A 60 -2.46 4.81 -5.73
CA MET A 60 -2.42 4.24 -4.38
C MET A 60 -3.25 2.95 -4.29
N LYS A 61 -4.46 2.90 -4.87
CA LYS A 61 -5.30 1.68 -4.89
C LYS A 61 -4.72 0.58 -5.77
N MET A 62 -4.11 0.94 -6.90
CA MET A 62 -3.39 -0.02 -7.74
C MET A 62 -2.24 -0.67 -6.96
N TYR A 63 -1.45 0.14 -6.25
CA TYR A 63 -0.34 -0.33 -5.44
C TYR A 63 -0.81 -1.19 -4.26
N GLU A 64 -1.87 -0.79 -3.55
CA GLU A 64 -2.46 -1.56 -2.45
C GLU A 64 -2.81 -2.99 -2.90
N ARG A 65 -3.46 -3.13 -4.05
CA ARG A 65 -3.81 -4.45 -4.59
C ARG A 65 -2.59 -5.33 -4.81
N ILE A 66 -1.51 -4.76 -5.37
CA ILE A 66 -0.25 -5.49 -5.58
C ILE A 66 0.34 -5.92 -4.24
N LEU A 67 0.36 -5.01 -3.26
CA LEU A 67 0.94 -5.25 -1.94
C LEU A 67 0.16 -6.31 -1.15
N VAL A 68 -1.18 -6.26 -1.17
CA VAL A 68 -2.04 -7.26 -0.51
C VAL A 68 -1.80 -8.64 -1.08
N ASN A 69 -1.83 -8.79 -2.41
CA ASN A 69 -1.58 -10.07 -3.07
C ASN A 69 -0.17 -10.60 -2.76
N TYR A 70 0.84 -9.74 -2.88
CA TYR A 70 2.22 -10.12 -2.58
C TYR A 70 2.39 -10.61 -1.14
N ARG A 71 1.78 -9.92 -0.16
CA ARG A 71 1.85 -10.34 1.25
C ARG A 71 1.07 -11.63 1.51
N ALA A 72 -0.07 -11.83 0.84
CA ALA A 72 -0.83 -13.08 0.93
C ALA A 72 -0.03 -14.27 0.39
N ASP A 73 0.56 -14.14 -0.80
CA ASP A 73 1.39 -15.18 -1.42
C ASP A 73 2.58 -15.55 -0.51
N ARG A 74 3.25 -14.54 0.08
CA ARG A 74 4.35 -14.75 1.03
C ARG A 74 3.91 -15.43 2.32
N ALA A 75 2.71 -15.13 2.81
CA ALA A 75 2.17 -15.79 3.99
C ALA A 75 1.88 -17.27 3.69
N ASP A 76 1.34 -17.57 2.51
CA ASP A 76 1.11 -18.95 2.05
C ASP A 76 2.41 -19.74 1.89
N GLU A 77 3.42 -19.18 1.23
CA GLU A 77 4.74 -19.79 1.10
C GLU A 77 5.34 -20.15 2.47
N LYS A 78 5.22 -19.24 3.44
CA LYS A 78 5.71 -19.47 4.80
C LYS A 78 4.94 -20.58 5.51
N ARG A 79 3.60 -20.61 5.40
CA ARG A 79 2.76 -21.67 5.97
C ARG A 79 3.11 -23.04 5.41
N GLU A 80 3.33 -23.14 4.10
CA GLU A 80 3.72 -24.41 3.48
C GLU A 80 5.13 -24.85 3.84
N ALA A 81 6.06 -23.91 4.03
CA ALA A 81 7.41 -24.23 4.51
C ALA A 81 7.40 -24.75 5.96
N ASP A 82 6.60 -24.15 6.83
CA ASP A 82 6.48 -24.57 8.24
C ASP A 82 5.83 -25.95 8.38
N LYS A 83 4.89 -26.32 7.49
CA LYS A 83 4.32 -27.70 7.44
C LYS A 83 5.33 -28.78 7.05
N ARG A 84 6.45 -28.41 6.42
CA ARG A 84 7.50 -29.33 5.94
C ARG A 84 8.65 -29.51 6.93
N ARG A 85 8.63 -28.79 8.05
CA ARG A 85 9.59 -28.91 9.16
C ARG A 85 9.04 -29.86 10.22
#